data_AF-A0A520I208-F1
#
_entry.id   AF-A0A520I208-F1
#
_cell.length_a   1.000
_cell.length_b   1.000
_cell.length_c   1.000
_cell.angle_alpha   90.00
_cell.angle_beta   90.00
_cell.angle_gamma   90.00
#
_symmetry.space_group_name_H-M   'P 1'
#
loop_
_entity.id
_entity.type
_entity.pdbx_description
1 polymer ?
#
loop_
_entity_poly.entity_id
_entity_poly.type
_entity_poly.pdbx_seq_one_letter_code
_entity_poly.pdbx_strand_id
1 'polypeptide(L)'
;LSTEADIVSPNALGAILTPESIDALKTKIIAGGANNQLATQAEGATLQARGILYAPDYVINAGGIINVGLEYLGHGDQAEVESRIARIPDRLVAIWDESERSGSPASDVADAMARKLIGRA
;
A
#
# COMPACT_ATOMS: atom_id res chain seq x y z
N LEU A 1 9.06 -5.08 -16.11
CA LEU A 1 8.13 -5.80 -15.21
C LEU A 1 7.24 -6.77 -16.00
N SER A 2 7.79 -7.48 -16.99
CA SER A 2 7.02 -8.31 -17.93
C SER A 2 7.09 -9.82 -17.67
N THR A 3 7.87 -10.24 -16.67
CA THR A 3 7.91 -11.63 -16.21
C THR A 3 6.56 -12.01 -15.63
N GLU A 4 6.08 -13.21 -15.96
CA GLU A 4 4.85 -13.76 -15.39
C GLU A 4 5.07 -14.15 -13.92
N ALA A 5 4.23 -13.62 -13.05
CA ALA A 5 4.26 -13.91 -11.62
C ALA A 5 2.89 -13.58 -10.99
N ASP A 6 2.45 -14.35 -10.01
CA ASP A 6 1.20 -14.05 -9.30
C ASP A 6 1.29 -12.72 -8.52
N ILE A 7 2.47 -12.41 -7.98
CA ILE A 7 2.75 -11.22 -7.16
C ILE A 7 4.01 -10.52 -7.64
N VAL A 8 3.94 -9.21 -7.82
CA VAL A 8 5.09 -8.32 -7.97
C VAL A 8 5.31 -7.54 -6.68
N SER A 9 6.54 -7.55 -6.17
CA SER A 9 6.93 -6.85 -4.93
C SER A 9 8.02 -5.81 -5.22
N PRO A 10 7.67 -4.55 -5.53
CA PRO A 10 8.65 -3.50 -5.73
C PRO A 10 9.33 -3.12 -4.40
N ASN A 11 10.65 -3.25 -4.33
CA ASN A 11 11.43 -3.05 -3.08
C ASN A 11 12.68 -2.16 -3.24
N ALA A 12 12.88 -1.55 -4.42
CA ALA A 12 14.11 -0.81 -4.74
C ALA A 12 13.89 0.71 -4.77
N LEU A 13 13.30 1.22 -5.86
CA LEU A 13 13.04 2.64 -6.07
C LEU A 13 11.54 2.89 -6.26
N GLY A 14 11.12 4.13 -6.02
CA GLY A 14 9.77 4.62 -6.33
C GLY A 14 9.56 4.90 -7.81
N ALA A 15 8.37 5.37 -8.15
CA ALA A 15 7.86 5.69 -9.48
C ALA A 15 8.04 4.55 -10.49
N ILE A 16 8.03 3.30 -10.02
CA ILE A 16 8.23 2.12 -10.84
C ILE A 16 6.94 1.67 -11.52
N LEU A 17 5.78 2.09 -11.00
CA LEU A 17 4.46 1.88 -11.58
C LEU A 17 4.09 3.13 -12.39
N THR A 18 4.60 3.20 -13.61
CA THR A 18 4.22 4.13 -14.69
C THR A 18 3.16 3.48 -15.61
N PRO A 19 2.50 4.23 -16.50
CA PRO A 19 1.57 3.67 -17.48
C PRO A 19 2.21 2.53 -18.30
N GLU A 20 3.42 2.73 -18.83
CA GLU A 20 4.12 1.75 -19.66
C GLU A 20 4.48 0.48 -18.86
N SER A 21 4.91 0.67 -17.62
CA SER A 21 5.28 -0.44 -16.75
C SER A 21 4.06 -1.25 -16.34
N ILE A 22 2.93 -0.59 -16.10
CA ILE A 22 1.66 -1.21 -15.75
C ILE A 22 1.20 -2.03 -16.93
N ASP A 23 1.14 -1.48 -18.15
CA ASP A 23 0.72 -2.21 -19.34
C ASP A 23 1.55 -3.49 -19.57
N ALA A 24 2.83 -3.46 -19.23
CA ALA A 24 3.72 -4.62 -19.33
C ALA A 24 3.52 -5.66 -18.21
N LEU A 25 2.85 -5.33 -17.10
CA LEU A 25 2.65 -6.24 -15.97
C LEU A 25 1.82 -7.45 -16.35
N LYS A 26 2.32 -8.62 -15.95
CA LYS A 26 1.63 -9.91 -16.00
C LYS A 26 1.48 -10.49 -14.59
N THR A 27 0.77 -9.75 -13.74
CA THR A 27 0.57 -10.09 -12.33
C THR A 27 -0.85 -9.83 -11.87
N LYS A 28 -1.21 -10.41 -10.73
CA LYS A 28 -2.52 -10.21 -10.09
C LYS A 28 -2.43 -9.28 -8.88
N ILE A 29 -1.26 -9.24 -8.22
CA ILE A 29 -1.07 -8.52 -6.97
C ILE A 29 0.22 -7.70 -7.04
N ILE A 30 0.16 -6.48 -6.53
CA ILE A 30 1.32 -5.64 -6.27
C ILE A 30 1.39 -5.38 -4.76
N ALA A 31 2.44 -5.88 -4.13
CA ALA A 31 2.66 -5.78 -2.69
C ALA A 31 4.17 -5.72 -2.41
N GLY A 32 4.72 -4.51 -2.27
CA GLY A 32 6.15 -4.31 -2.02
C GLY A 32 6.41 -3.16 -1.05
N GLY A 33 7.65 -3.07 -0.58
CA GLY A 33 8.09 -2.12 0.45
C GLY A 33 8.67 -0.80 -0.06
N ALA A 34 8.86 -0.63 -1.37
CA ALA A 34 9.37 0.63 -1.92
C ALA A 34 8.43 1.80 -1.61
N ASN A 35 8.98 2.99 -1.40
CA ASN A 35 8.20 4.22 -1.22
C ASN A 35 7.85 4.85 -2.57
N ASN A 36 6.70 5.54 -2.64
CA ASN A 36 6.20 6.25 -3.82
C ASN A 36 6.10 5.33 -5.05
N GLN A 37 5.49 4.15 -4.93
CA GLN A 37 5.52 3.14 -6.01
C GLN A 37 4.81 3.60 -7.28
N LEU A 38 3.66 4.26 -7.13
CA LEU A 38 2.93 4.89 -8.23
C LEU A 38 3.70 6.11 -8.73
N ALA A 39 3.84 6.24 -10.05
CA ALA A 39 4.47 7.42 -10.65
C ALA A 39 3.62 8.68 -10.41
N THR A 40 2.29 8.55 -10.49
CA THR A 40 1.31 9.56 -10.10
C THR A 40 0.11 8.90 -9.41
N GLN A 41 -0.85 9.69 -8.93
CA GLN A 41 -2.07 9.13 -8.34
C GLN A 41 -2.95 8.40 -9.38
N ALA A 42 -2.89 8.81 -10.64
CA ALA A 42 -3.74 8.26 -11.70
C ALA A 42 -3.50 6.77 -11.94
N GLU A 43 -2.28 6.28 -11.70
CA GLU A 43 -1.95 4.86 -11.86
C GLU A 43 -2.72 3.95 -10.90
N GLY A 44 -3.19 4.45 -9.75
CA GLY A 44 -4.07 3.69 -8.87
C GLY A 44 -5.36 3.27 -9.58
N ALA A 45 -5.97 4.17 -10.34
CA ALA A 45 -7.16 3.88 -11.14
C ALA A 45 -6.85 2.92 -12.29
N THR A 46 -5.69 3.07 -12.94
CA THR A 46 -5.25 2.15 -14.00
C THR A 46 -5.06 0.73 -13.48
N LEU A 47 -4.47 0.55 -12.30
CA LEU A 47 -4.32 -0.76 -11.66
C LEU A 47 -5.67 -1.38 -11.34
N GLN A 48 -6.59 -0.60 -10.76
CA GLN A 48 -7.94 -1.06 -10.44
C GLN A 48 -8.72 -1.47 -11.69
N ALA A 49 -8.67 -0.66 -12.75
CA ALA A 49 -9.33 -0.95 -14.03
C ALA A 49 -8.82 -2.25 -14.68
N ARG A 50 -7.55 -2.60 -14.44
CA ARG A 50 -6.96 -3.87 -14.87
C ARG A 50 -7.23 -5.04 -13.92
N GLY A 51 -7.94 -4.82 -12.82
CA GLY A 51 -8.21 -5.84 -11.81
C GLY A 51 -6.98 -6.30 -11.04
N ILE A 52 -5.93 -5.47 -10.97
CA ILE A 52 -4.72 -5.76 -10.19
C ILE A 52 -4.93 -5.29 -8.76
N LEU A 53 -4.84 -6.21 -7.80
CA LEU A 53 -4.90 -5.87 -6.39
C LEU A 53 -3.63 -5.13 -5.97
N TYR A 54 -3.76 -3.89 -5.56
CA TYR A 54 -2.65 -3.06 -5.11
C TYR A 54 -2.70 -2.88 -3.59
N ALA A 55 -1.59 -3.15 -2.91
CA ALA A 55 -1.37 -2.78 -1.52
C ALA A 55 -0.70 -1.40 -1.46
N PRO A 56 -1.38 -0.34 -0.98
CA PRO A 56 -0.79 1.00 -0.90
C PRO A 56 0.53 0.98 -0.12
N ASP A 57 1.58 1.53 -0.75
CA ASP A 57 2.96 1.46 -0.30
C ASP A 57 3.17 1.91 1.15
N TYR A 58 2.70 3.10 1.52
CA TYR A 58 2.88 3.65 2.87
C TYR A 58 2.08 2.90 3.95
N VAL A 59 1.15 2.03 3.56
CA VAL A 59 0.40 1.17 4.48
C VAL A 59 1.13 -0.15 4.67
N ILE A 60 1.50 -0.83 3.58
CA ILE A 60 2.16 -2.13 3.63
C ILE A 60 3.57 -2.03 4.23
N ASN A 61 4.30 -0.93 3.98
CA ASN A 61 5.66 -0.73 4.47
C ASN A 61 5.74 0.00 5.83
N ALA A 62 4.60 0.23 6.49
CA ALA A 62 4.49 1.04 7.72
C ALA A 62 5.27 0.50 8.93
N GLY A 63 5.73 -0.77 8.88
CA GLY A 63 6.40 -1.41 10.01
C GLY A 63 7.61 -0.65 10.55
N GLY A 64 8.39 -0.01 9.67
CA GLY A 64 9.52 0.83 10.10
C GLY A 64 9.07 2.03 10.94
N ILE A 65 8.02 2.73 10.50
CA ILE A 65 7.46 3.90 11.23
C ILE A 65 6.79 3.48 12.53
N ILE A 66 6.11 2.33 12.55
CA ILE A 66 5.56 1.75 13.77
C ILE A 66 6.66 1.51 14.81
N ASN A 67 7.78 0.92 14.40
CA ASN A 67 8.90 0.63 15.30
C ASN A 67 9.50 1.92 15.89
N VAL A 68 9.95 2.84 15.03
CA VAL A 68 10.58 4.10 15.50
C VAL A 68 9.60 5.02 16.22
N GLY A 69 8.31 4.97 15.87
CA GLY A 69 7.26 5.73 16.54
C GLY A 69 7.02 5.25 17.97
N LEU A 70 7.06 3.94 18.22
CA LEU A 70 6.98 3.38 19.56
C LEU A 70 8.23 3.72 20.39
N GLU A 71 9.41 3.58 19.79
CA GLU A 71 10.68 3.97 20.42
C GLU A 71 10.65 5.44 20.87
N TYR A 72 10.20 6.34 19.99
CA TYR A 72 10.07 7.76 20.29
C TYR A 72 9.13 8.06 21.49
N LEU A 73 8.07 7.25 21.66
CA LEU A 73 7.10 7.41 22.74
C LEU A 73 7.54 6.76 24.06
N GLY A 74 8.77 6.24 24.14
CA GLY A 74 9.28 5.53 25.32
C GLY A 74 8.74 4.10 25.46
N HIS A 75 8.14 3.58 24.39
CA HIS A 75 7.72 2.19 24.23
C HIS A 75 8.71 1.45 23.30
N GLY A 76 8.35 0.26 22.83
CA GLY A 76 9.11 -0.41 21.78
C GLY A 76 9.87 -1.66 22.22
N ASP A 77 9.38 -2.36 23.25
CA ASP A 77 9.76 -3.77 23.35
C ASP A 77 9.33 -4.51 22.08
N GLN A 78 10.08 -5.55 21.73
CA GLN A 78 9.89 -6.27 20.48
C GLN A 78 8.47 -6.84 20.34
N ALA A 79 7.87 -7.31 21.44
CA ALA A 79 6.55 -7.92 21.41
C ALA A 79 5.46 -6.86 21.12
N GLU A 80 5.57 -5.67 21.70
CA GLU A 80 4.65 -4.58 21.37
C GLU A 80 4.78 -4.17 19.89
N VAL A 81 6.01 -3.98 19.39
CA VAL A 81 6.24 -3.61 17.98
C VAL A 81 5.66 -4.66 17.04
N GLU A 82 5.95 -5.94 17.26
CA GLU A 82 5.43 -7.04 16.47
C GLU A 82 3.89 -7.10 16.51
N SER A 83 3.28 -6.86 17.69
CA SER A 83 1.82 -6.83 17.82
C SER A 83 1.17 -5.70 17.01
N ARG A 84 1.83 -4.54 16.88
CA ARG A 84 1.34 -3.42 16.06
C ARG A 84 1.53 -3.69 14.58
N ILE A 85 2.68 -4.25 14.18
CA ILE A 85 2.97 -4.65 12.79
C ILE A 85 1.97 -5.71 12.31
N ALA A 86 1.60 -6.66 13.18
CA ALA A 86 0.62 -7.70 12.88
C ALA A 86 -0.79 -7.17 12.52
N ARG A 87 -1.06 -5.87 12.71
CA ARG A 87 -2.31 -5.21 12.34
C ARG A 87 -2.30 -4.58 10.93
N ILE A 88 -1.14 -4.57 10.25
CA ILE A 88 -1.04 -4.07 8.87
C ILE A 88 -1.96 -4.86 7.92
N PRO A 89 -2.04 -6.21 7.97
CA PRO A 89 -2.96 -6.97 7.14
C PRO A 89 -4.43 -6.54 7.30
N ASP A 90 -4.92 -6.39 8.53
CA ASP A 90 -6.30 -5.95 8.79
C ASP A 90 -6.58 -4.57 8.21
N ARG A 91 -5.58 -3.68 8.25
CA ARG A 91 -5.71 -2.34 7.65
C ARG A 91 -5.82 -2.43 6.12
N LEU A 92 -5.03 -3.28 5.49
CA LEU A 92 -5.09 -3.51 4.04
C LEU A 92 -6.43 -4.12 3.64
N VAL A 93 -6.93 -5.12 4.37
CA VAL A 93 -8.25 -5.71 4.15
C VAL A 93 -9.34 -4.64 4.20
N ALA A 94 -9.35 -3.79 5.23
CA ALA A 94 -10.32 -2.71 5.34
C ALA A 94 -10.26 -1.71 4.16
N ILE A 95 -9.06 -1.45 3.61
CA ILE A 95 -8.89 -0.60 2.43
C ILE A 95 -9.45 -1.29 1.19
N TRP A 96 -9.18 -2.58 0.99
CA TRP A 96 -9.68 -3.32 -0.15
C TRP A 96 -11.20 -3.48 -0.13
N ASP A 97 -11.78 -3.80 1.03
CA ASP A 97 -13.23 -3.89 1.22
C ASP A 97 -13.92 -2.55 0.89
N GLU A 98 -13.35 -1.44 1.36
CA GLU A 98 -13.87 -0.10 1.07
C GLU A 98 -13.64 0.31 -0.40
N SER A 99 -12.54 -0.11 -1.01
CA SER A 99 -12.27 0.10 -2.45
C SER A 99 -13.30 -0.63 -3.31
N GLU A 100 -13.62 -1.89 -2.98
CA GLU A 100 -14.67 -2.65 -3.65
C GLU A 100 -16.04 -2.00 -3.45
N ARG A 101 -16.37 -1.58 -2.23
CA ARG A 101 -17.66 -0.96 -1.90
C ARG A 101 -17.89 0.41 -2.56
N SER A 102 -16.84 1.23 -2.62
CA SER A 102 -16.92 2.61 -3.14
C SER A 102 -16.63 2.72 -4.64
N GLY A 103 -16.00 1.70 -5.22
CA GLY A 103 -15.48 1.74 -6.59
C GLY A 103 -14.25 2.67 -6.76
N SER A 104 -13.70 3.22 -5.67
CA SER A 104 -12.51 4.06 -5.71
C SER A 104 -11.23 3.23 -5.61
N PRO A 105 -10.10 3.66 -6.20
CA PRO A 105 -8.84 2.93 -6.11
C PRO A 105 -8.36 2.75 -4.67
N ALA A 106 -7.69 1.64 -4.37
CA ALA A 106 -7.16 1.36 -3.03
C ALA A 106 -6.21 2.47 -2.51
N SER A 107 -5.46 3.12 -3.40
CA SER A 107 -4.62 4.28 -3.06
C SER A 107 -5.43 5.46 -2.52
N ASP A 108 -6.57 5.76 -3.17
CA ASP A 108 -7.42 6.90 -2.83
C ASP A 108 -8.21 6.62 -1.56
N VAL A 109 -8.65 5.37 -1.37
CA VAL A 109 -9.29 4.91 -0.14
C VAL A 109 -8.33 5.02 1.04
N ALA A 110 -7.09 4.57 0.90
CA ALA A 110 -6.08 4.69 1.95
C ALA A 110 -5.90 6.17 2.35
N ASP A 111 -5.81 7.07 1.37
CA ASP A 111 -5.69 8.51 1.60
C ASP A 111 -6.92 9.10 2.31
N ALA A 112 -8.13 8.72 1.88
CA ALA A 112 -9.36 9.17 2.50
C ALA A 112 -9.47 8.70 3.96
N MET A 113 -9.12 7.44 4.23
CA MET A 113 -9.07 6.89 5.59
C MET A 113 -8.05 7.62 6.47
N ALA A 114 -6.86 7.90 5.93
CA ALA A 114 -5.82 8.64 6.64
C ALA A 114 -6.26 10.09 6.94
N ARG A 115 -6.82 10.80 5.94
CA ARG A 115 -7.35 12.16 6.09
C ARG A 115 -8.44 12.26 7.16
N LYS A 116 -9.33 11.28 7.21
CA LYS A 116 -10.37 11.19 8.24
C LYS A 116 -9.79 11.08 9.65
N LEU A 117 -8.75 10.28 9.84
CA LEU A 117 -8.08 10.13 11.15
C LEU A 117 -7.43 11.42 11.64
N ILE A 118 -6.95 12.27 10.73
CA ILE A 118 -6.30 13.55 11.07
C ILE A 118 -7.25 14.76 10.98
N GLY A 119 -8.56 14.54 10.88
CA GLY A 119 -9.56 15.61 10.87
C GLY A 119 -9.56 16.48 9.61
N ARG A 120 -9.15 15.92 8.47
CA ARG A 120 -9.10 16.60 7.16
C ARG A 120 -10.05 15.97 6.14
N ALA A 121 -11.14 15.36 6.61
CA ALA A 121 -12.21 14.80 5.77
C ALA A 121 -13.11 15.90 5.20
#